data_AF-H1VWY1-F1
#
_entry.id   AF-H1VWY1-F1
#
_cell.length_a   1.000
_cell.length_b   1.000
_cell.length_c   1.000
_cell.angle_alpha   90.00
_cell.angle_beta   90.00
_cell.angle_gamma   90.00
#
_symmetry.space_group_name_H-M   'P 1'
#
loop_
_entity.id
_entity.type
_entity.pdbx_description
1 polymer ?
#
loop_
_entity_poly.entity_id
_entity_poly.type
_entity_poly.pdbx_seq_one_letter_code
_entity_poly.pdbx_strand_id
1 'polypeptide(L)' 'GSIVAGCKLFEFVRSGDTCDAVAKRRGVTVKQLTTWNPSIGSDCTKLWANAYACVGV' A
#
# COMPACT_ATOMS: atom_id res chain seq x y z
N GLY A 1 1.45 13.56 0.32
CA GLY A 1 0.82 12.22 0.37
C GLY A 1 1.20 11.61 1.68
N SER A 2 0.24 11.35 2.56
CA SER A 2 0.53 10.87 3.91
C SER A 2 0.55 9.35 3.93
N ILE A 3 1.67 8.82 4.40
CA ILE A 3 1.85 7.45 4.91
C ILE A 3 1.80 7.55 6.44
N VAL A 4 1.26 6.54 7.12
CA VAL A 4 1.23 6.52 8.60
C VAL A 4 2.64 6.62 9.19
N ALA A 5 2.80 7.40 10.26
CA ALA A 5 4.10 7.65 10.90
C ALA A 5 4.77 6.40 11.49
N GLY A 6 4.02 5.31 11.68
CA GLY A 6 4.55 4.05 12.20
C GLY A 6 5.11 3.09 11.15
N CYS A 7 5.05 3.42 9.85
CA CYS A 7 5.40 2.45 8.82
C CYS A 7 6.86 1.98 8.93
N LYS A 8 7.06 0.67 9.13
CA LYS A 8 8.39 0.02 9.19
C LYS A 8 8.72 -0.75 7.92
N LEU A 9 7.71 -1.17 7.17
CA LEU A 9 7.87 -1.97 5.96
C LEU A 9 7.30 -1.25 4.76
N PHE A 10 8.12 -1.07 3.74
CA PHE A 10 7.75 -0.44 2.48
C PHE A 10 7.91 -1.44 1.33
N GLU A 11 6.92 -1.46 0.43
CA GLU A 11 7.00 -2.19 -0.83
C GLU A 11 7.02 -1.19 -1.98
N PHE A 12 7.93 -1.40 -2.93
CA PHE A 12 7.93 -0.66 -4.18
C PHE A 12 6.85 -1.21 -5.10
N VAL A 13 5.82 -0.40 -5.34
CA VAL A 13 4.71 -0.72 -6.25
C VAL A 13 5.19 -0.50 -7.67
N ARG A 14 5.18 -1.56 -8.47
CA ARG A 14 5.50 -1.47 -9.90
C ARG A 14 4.23 -1.14 -10.70
N SER A 15 4.42 -0.59 -11.90
CA SER A 15 3.29 -0.39 -12.81
C SER A 15 2.60 -1.73 -13.10
N GLY A 16 1.30 -1.81 -12.80
CA GLY A 16 0.50 -3.03 -12.89
C GLY A 16 0.35 -3.83 -11.59
N ASP A 17 1.07 -3.48 -10.50
CA ASP A 17 0.76 -4.04 -9.18
C ASP A 17 -0.59 -3.50 -8.68
N THR A 18 -1.37 -4.36 -8.02
CA THR A 18 -2.63 -4.01 -7.38
C THR A 18 -2.52 -4.15 -5.87
N CYS A 19 -3.41 -3.50 -5.11
CA CYS A 19 -3.47 -3.69 -3.67
C CYS A 19 -3.61 -5.16 -3.28
N ASP A 20 -4.43 -5.92 -3.99
CA ASP A 20 -4.61 -7.35 -3.74
C ASP A 20 -3.31 -8.13 -3.92
N ALA A 21 -2.54 -7.82 -4.97
CA ALA A 21 -1.25 -8.47 -5.21
C ALA A 21 -0.25 -8.14 -4.09
N VAL A 22 -0.14 -6.86 -3.71
CA VAL A 22 0.74 -6.40 -2.63
C VAL A 22 0.31 -6.99 -1.27
N ALA A 23 -0.99 -6.98 -0.99
CA ALA A 23 -1.60 -7.54 0.20
C ALA A 23 -1.28 -9.03 0.33
N LYS A 24 -1.53 -9.82 -0.73
CA LYS A 24 -1.18 -11.25 -0.75
C LYS A 24 0.31 -11.50 -0.61
N ARG A 25 1.15 -10.72 -1.31
CA ARG A 25 2.61 -10.88 -1.28
C ARG A 25 3.20 -10.61 0.11
N ARG A 26 2.58 -9.70 0.88
CA ARG A 26 2.99 -9.35 2.25
C ARG A 26 2.22 -10.04 3.36
N GLY A 27 1.18 -10.81 3.01
CA GLY A 27 0.32 -11.45 4.01
C GLY A 27 -0.52 -10.47 4.83
N VAL A 28 -0.82 -9.29 4.27
CA VAL A 28 -1.65 -8.27 4.90
C VAL A 28 -2.98 -8.15 4.17
N THR A 29 -3.93 -7.41 4.74
CA THR A 29 -5.21 -7.13 4.09
C THR A 29 -5.18 -5.82 3.32
N VAL A 30 -5.99 -5.70 2.26
CA VAL A 30 -6.17 -4.45 1.52
C VAL A 30 -6.63 -3.32 2.46
N LYS A 31 -7.47 -3.64 3.45
CA LYS A 31 -7.90 -2.68 4.48
C LYS A 31 -6.74 -2.13 5.31
N GLN A 32 -5.76 -2.97 5.66
CA GLN A 32 -4.54 -2.50 6.33
C GLN A 32 -3.72 -1.59 5.40
N LEU A 33 -3.56 -1.96 4.13
CA LEU A 33 -2.84 -1.14 3.15
C LEU A 33 -3.47 0.24 2.95
N THR A 34 -4.80 0.31 2.82
CA THR A 34 -5.51 1.59 2.66
C THR A 34 -5.53 2.41 3.95
N THR A 35 -5.49 1.76 5.11
CA THR A 35 -5.30 2.43 6.41
C THR A 35 -3.92 3.04 6.54
N TRP A 36 -2.87 2.31 6.13
CA TRP A 36 -1.48 2.78 6.24
C TRP A 36 -1.12 3.80 5.17
N ASN A 37 -1.79 3.74 4.01
CA ASN A 37 -1.59 4.63 2.89
C ASN A 37 -2.91 5.29 2.49
N PRO A 38 -3.44 6.23 3.30
CA PRO A 38 -4.69 6.93 2.97
C PRO A 38 -4.68 7.60 1.59
N SER A 39 -3.48 7.90 1.07
CA SER A 39 -3.23 8.44 -0.27
C SER A 39 -3.72 7.54 -1.41
N ILE A 40 -3.79 6.21 -1.21
CA ILE A 40 -4.17 5.24 -2.27
C ILE A 40 -5.69 5.10 -2.42
N GLY A 41 -6.46 5.75 -1.54
CA GLY A 41 -7.92 5.70 -1.49
C GLY A 41 -8.46 4.40 -0.88
N SER A 42 -9.68 4.45 -0.35
CA SER A 42 -10.39 3.32 0.28
C SER A 42 -10.54 2.13 -0.67
N ASP A 43 -10.71 2.42 -1.95
CA ASP A 43 -10.88 1.42 -3.02
C ASP A 43 -9.55 0.91 -3.58
N CYS A 44 -8.42 1.41 -3.06
CA CYS A 44 -7.08 1.17 -3.57
C CYS A 44 -6.91 1.34 -5.10
N THR A 45 -7.63 2.30 -5.66
CA THR A 45 -7.57 2.64 -7.09
C THR A 45 -6.47 3.66 -7.40
N LYS A 46 -5.94 4.33 -6.38
CA LYS A 46 -4.90 5.36 -6.52
C LYS A 46 -3.53 4.84 -6.09
N LEU A 47 -3.30 3.53 -6.15
CA LEU A 47 -1.98 2.96 -5.92
C LEU A 47 -1.04 3.46 -7.05
N TRP A 48 -0.14 4.38 -6.72
CA TRP A 48 0.75 4.97 -7.72
C TRP A 48 1.81 3.95 -8.14
N ALA A 49 1.93 3.76 -9.45
CA ALA A 49 3.03 3.03 -10.03
C ALA A 49 4.35 3.78 -9.77
N ASN A 50 5.43 3.02 -9.53
CA ASN A 50 6.75 3.52 -9.21
C ASN A 50 6.84 4.32 -7.90
N ALA A 51 6.01 3.97 -6.92
CA ALA A 51 6.01 4.57 -5.59
C ALA A 51 6.18 3.52 -4.50
N TYR A 52 6.66 3.95 -3.32
CA TYR A 52 6.70 3.11 -2.15
C TYR A 52 5.37 3.18 -1.39
N ALA A 53 4.76 2.02 -1.16
CA ALA A 53 3.59 1.88 -0.30
C ALA A 53 3.99 1.23 1.02
N CYS A 54 3.41 1.70 2.11
CA CYS A 54 3.52 1.07 3.40
C CYS A 54 2.79 -0.28 3.43
N VAL A 55 3.48 -1.32 3.83
CA VAL A 55 2.96 -2.69 3.94
C VAL A 55 3.13 -3.28 5.35
N GLY A 56 3.54 -2.46 6.33
CA GLY A 56 3.61 -2.87 7.73
C GLY A 56 4.13 -1.79 8.66
N VAL A 57 3.70 -1.86 9.92
CA VAL A 57 3.99 -0.96 11.06
C VAL A 57 4.85 -1.68 12.10
#